data_AF-R7S7B3-F1
#
_entry.id   AF-R7S7B3-F1
#
_cell.length_a   1.000
_cell.length_b   1.000
_cell.length_c   1.000
_cell.angle_alpha   90.00
_cell.angle_beta   90.00
_cell.angle_gamma   90.00
#
_symmetry.space_group_name_H-M   'P 1'
#
loop_
_entity.id
_entity.type
_entity.pdbx_description
1 polymer ?
#
loop_
_entity_poly.entity_id
_entity_poly.type
_entity_poly.pdbx_seq_one_letter_code
_entity_poly.pdbx_strand_id
1 'polypeptide(L)'
;MPTYGQDKIRRFGKEAMIPAFEGLMPLRDDQTIADLLFELANWHALAKLRLHTAVTIKIPRAATTHMTDTMRHFSATTCERWETHELPREVDARVHRKEKRGRNVPPEVRERRTVHYNVLNTFKFHGVPDYPDAIEMTSPSDTGSTQVLDDYVPRRERLRQDRLARMAPPSGTLPHPEPGGHDADGRPDPPLPPTNPLDHYAISNTSRLALGMRNWISRNRNDPAADNCIPLLRAHLLGRLLDLPPGEGGEPGAFTDAQLDHIEAQNDRIYRDKVLRVNYTTYDIRRDQDIIKPGPEV
;
A
#
# COMPACT_ATOMS: atom_id res chain seq x y z
N MET A 1 -39.10 -2.79 13.16
CA MET A 1 -37.93 -3.30 12.43
C MET A 1 -36.95 -2.17 12.21
N PRO A 2 -35.71 -2.24 12.69
CA PRO A 2 -34.72 -1.21 12.40
C PRO A 2 -34.28 -1.32 10.93
N THR A 3 -34.49 -0.26 10.16
CA THR A 3 -34.00 -0.13 8.78
C THR A 3 -32.50 0.13 8.79
N TYR A 4 -31.73 -0.78 8.20
CA TYR A 4 -30.28 -0.65 8.05
C TYR A 4 -29.95 0.23 6.84
N GLY A 5 -29.42 1.44 7.09
CA GLY A 5 -28.96 2.39 6.08
C GLY A 5 -27.47 2.68 6.25
N GLN A 6 -26.80 3.03 5.15
CA GLN A 6 -25.35 3.31 5.06
C GLN A 6 -24.85 4.42 6.01
N ASP A 7 -25.77 5.13 6.67
CA ASP A 7 -25.52 6.33 7.46
C ASP A 7 -24.94 6.04 8.85
N LYS A 8 -24.93 4.77 9.29
CA LYS A 8 -24.38 4.35 10.60
C LYS A 8 -23.02 3.66 10.54
N ILE A 9 -22.45 3.42 9.36
CA ILE A 9 -21.14 2.79 9.24
C ILE A 9 -20.08 3.86 9.50
N ARG A 10 -19.63 3.95 10.76
CA ARG A 10 -18.39 4.67 11.10
C ARG A 10 -17.29 4.13 10.18
N ARG A 11 -16.53 5.03 9.55
CA ARG A 11 -15.39 4.64 8.70
C ARG A 11 -14.30 4.03 9.59
N PHE A 12 -14.40 2.74 9.87
CA PHE A 12 -13.31 1.97 10.42
C PHE A 12 -12.27 1.77 9.31
N GLY A 13 -10.98 1.93 9.63
CA GLY A 13 -9.90 1.57 8.72
C GLY A 13 -10.10 0.13 8.25
N LYS A 14 -9.64 -0.19 7.03
CA LYS A 14 -9.85 -1.49 6.35
C LYS A 14 -9.34 -2.73 7.12
N GLU A 15 -8.80 -2.55 8.32
CA GLU A 15 -8.11 -3.55 9.12
C GLU A 15 -8.85 -3.93 10.42
N ALA A 16 -9.95 -3.26 10.76
CA ALA A 16 -10.72 -3.58 11.97
C ALA A 16 -12.22 -3.60 11.67
N MET A 17 -12.73 -4.73 11.16
CA MET A 17 -14.16 -4.91 10.90
C MET A 17 -14.95 -5.34 12.15
N ILE A 18 -14.33 -6.08 13.07
CA ILE A 18 -15.01 -6.66 14.25
C ILE A 18 -15.72 -5.59 15.12
N PRO A 19 -15.10 -4.44 15.47
CA PRO A 19 -15.76 -3.43 16.30
C PRO A 19 -17.02 -2.80 15.68
N ALA A 20 -17.20 -2.92 14.36
CA ALA A 20 -18.39 -2.42 13.68
C ALA A 20 -19.62 -3.31 13.88
N PHE A 21 -19.41 -4.57 14.26
CA PHE A 21 -20.45 -5.58 14.46
C PHE A 21 -20.68 -5.92 15.93
N GLU A 22 -19.78 -5.52 16.82
CA GLU A 22 -19.88 -5.80 18.26
C GLU A 22 -21.12 -5.14 18.89
N GLY A 23 -21.90 -5.95 19.62
CA GLY A 23 -23.14 -5.53 20.28
C GLY A 23 -24.28 -5.20 19.32
N LEU A 24 -24.14 -5.53 18.03
CA LEU A 24 -25.17 -5.25 17.04
C LEU A 24 -26.33 -6.24 17.14
N MET A 25 -26.03 -7.48 17.51
CA MET A 25 -26.97 -8.58 17.57
C MET A 25 -27.13 -9.12 19.01
N PRO A 26 -28.17 -9.93 19.27
CA PRO A 26 -28.25 -10.67 20.52
C PRO A 26 -26.96 -11.47 20.76
N LEU A 27 -26.51 -11.49 22.01
CA LEU A 27 -25.18 -12.00 22.42
C LEU A 27 -24.73 -13.29 21.73
N ARG A 28 -25.65 -14.26 21.58
CA ARG A 28 -25.35 -15.55 20.93
C ARG A 28 -24.96 -15.41 19.45
N ASP A 29 -25.67 -14.58 18.70
CA ASP A 29 -25.38 -14.34 17.28
C ASP A 29 -24.20 -13.38 17.11
N ASP A 30 -24.05 -12.43 18.03
CA ASP A 30 -22.93 -11.49 18.06
C ASP A 30 -21.59 -12.22 18.18
N GLN A 31 -21.49 -13.17 19.12
CA GLN A 31 -20.30 -14.01 19.28
C GLN A 31 -20.01 -14.85 18.02
N THR A 32 -21.05 -15.45 17.43
CA THR A 32 -20.90 -16.26 16.22
C THR A 32 -20.34 -15.43 15.06
N ILE A 33 -20.79 -14.18 14.92
CA ILE A 33 -20.25 -13.25 13.92
C ILE A 33 -18.83 -12.84 14.26
N ALA A 34 -18.53 -12.51 15.52
CA ALA A 34 -17.18 -12.12 15.92
C ALA A 34 -16.16 -13.23 15.60
N ASP A 35 -16.48 -14.48 15.94
CA ASP A 35 -15.64 -15.66 15.65
C ASP A 35 -15.47 -15.85 14.14
N LEU A 36 -16.56 -15.73 13.36
CA LEU A 36 -16.52 -15.79 11.91
C LEU A 36 -15.60 -14.72 11.31
N LEU A 37 -15.77 -13.46 11.73
CA LEU A 37 -14.99 -12.34 11.22
C LEU A 37 -13.52 -12.47 11.57
N PHE A 38 -13.22 -12.94 12.79
CA PHE A 38 -11.86 -13.23 13.22
C PHE A 38 -11.22 -14.31 12.34
N GLU A 39 -11.87 -15.46 12.15
CA GLU A 39 -11.30 -16.55 11.35
C GLU A 39 -11.13 -16.17 9.87
N LEU A 40 -12.07 -15.42 9.29
CA LEU A 40 -11.93 -14.91 7.93
C LEU A 40 -10.75 -13.93 7.79
N ALA A 41 -10.58 -13.03 8.76
CA ALA A 41 -9.47 -12.07 8.77
C ALA A 41 -8.13 -12.77 8.98
N ASN A 42 -8.07 -13.72 9.92
CA ASN A 42 -6.90 -14.55 10.22
C ASN A 42 -6.48 -15.33 8.98
N TRP A 43 -7.41 -16.07 8.35
CA TRP A 43 -7.14 -16.81 7.13
C TRP A 43 -6.65 -15.91 5.99
N HIS A 44 -7.33 -14.78 5.76
CA HIS A 44 -6.94 -13.84 4.70
C HIS A 44 -5.55 -13.23 4.94
N ALA A 45 -5.20 -12.88 6.18
CA ALA A 45 -3.88 -12.38 6.53
C ALA A 45 -2.79 -13.44 6.27
N LEU A 46 -3.04 -14.69 6.66
CA LEU A 46 -2.12 -15.81 6.45
C LEU A 46 -1.95 -16.15 4.96
N ALA A 47 -3.03 -16.12 4.18
CA ALA A 47 -3.00 -16.38 2.74
C ALA A 47 -2.25 -15.28 1.96
N LYS A 48 -2.12 -14.07 2.53
CA LYS A 48 -1.42 -12.92 1.94
C LYS A 48 0.03 -12.77 2.38
N LEU A 49 0.56 -13.70 3.16
CA LEU A 49 1.98 -13.66 3.47
C LEU A 49 2.78 -13.77 2.16
N ARG A 50 3.65 -12.79 1.91
CA ARG A 50 4.51 -12.79 0.72
C ARG A 50 5.63 -13.81 0.79
N LEU A 51 5.86 -14.38 1.99
CA LEU A 51 6.85 -15.41 2.24
C LEU A 51 6.23 -16.54 3.05
N HIS A 52 6.27 -17.75 2.49
CA HIS A 52 5.92 -18.98 3.20
C HIS A 52 7.16 -19.88 3.32
N THR A 53 7.35 -20.47 4.50
CA THR A 53 8.33 -21.53 4.76
C THR A 53 7.59 -22.85 4.94
N ALA A 54 8.34 -23.96 4.98
CA ALA A 54 7.78 -25.28 5.28
C ALA A 54 7.01 -25.35 6.62
N VAL A 55 7.31 -24.43 7.55
CA VAL A 55 6.58 -24.32 8.83
C VAL A 55 5.37 -23.41 8.68
N THR A 56 5.53 -22.22 8.10
CA THR A 56 4.42 -21.24 8.06
C THR A 56 3.30 -21.66 7.13
N ILE A 57 3.55 -22.49 6.11
CA ILE A 57 2.49 -23.03 5.23
C ILE A 57 1.53 -23.99 5.94
N LYS A 58 1.92 -24.56 7.09
CA LYS A 58 1.03 -25.41 7.90
C LYS A 58 -0.03 -24.61 8.64
N ILE A 59 0.25 -23.32 8.91
CA ILE A 59 -0.65 -22.41 9.63
C ILE A 59 -1.92 -22.10 8.80
N PRO A 60 -1.87 -21.65 7.53
CA PRO A 60 -3.06 -21.42 6.74
C PRO A 60 -3.87 -22.70 6.49
N ARG A 61 -3.24 -23.89 6.48
CA ARG A 61 -3.98 -25.17 6.41
C ARG A 61 -4.88 -25.37 7.63
N ALA A 62 -4.34 -25.17 8.84
CA ALA A 62 -5.12 -25.25 10.07
C ALA A 62 -6.18 -24.13 10.12
N ALA A 63 -5.82 -22.90 9.75
CA ALA A 63 -6.75 -21.77 9.71
C ALA A 63 -7.89 -22.00 8.71
N THR A 64 -7.65 -22.66 7.57
CA THR A 64 -8.70 -23.05 6.62
C THR A 64 -9.74 -23.92 7.33
N THR A 65 -9.33 -24.93 8.10
CA THR A 65 -10.25 -25.79 8.83
C THR A 65 -11.14 -24.95 9.75
N HIS A 66 -10.53 -24.15 10.63
CA HIS A 66 -11.25 -23.29 11.56
C HIS A 66 -12.22 -22.32 10.85
N MET A 67 -11.75 -21.63 9.82
CA MET A 67 -12.57 -20.71 9.01
C MET A 67 -13.73 -21.42 8.31
N THR A 68 -13.51 -22.62 7.76
CA THR A 68 -14.61 -23.37 7.11
C THR A 68 -15.64 -23.86 8.11
N ASP A 69 -15.21 -24.24 9.32
CA ASP A 69 -16.10 -24.67 10.38
C ASP A 69 -16.92 -23.51 10.96
N THR A 70 -16.32 -22.34 11.17
CA THR A 70 -17.06 -21.14 11.59
C THR A 70 -18.04 -20.66 10.52
N MET A 71 -17.69 -20.73 9.23
CA MET A 71 -18.60 -20.44 8.12
C MET A 71 -19.80 -21.40 8.09
N ARG A 72 -19.58 -22.71 8.30
CA ARG A 72 -20.67 -23.70 8.41
C ARG A 72 -21.52 -23.46 9.66
N HIS A 73 -20.90 -23.15 10.79
CA HIS A 73 -21.60 -22.86 12.04
C HIS A 73 -22.49 -21.61 11.93
N PHE A 74 -21.97 -20.53 11.36
CA PHE A 74 -22.73 -19.32 11.06
C PHE A 74 -23.93 -19.60 10.18
N SER A 75 -23.74 -20.37 9.10
CA SER A 75 -24.83 -20.76 8.20
C SER A 75 -25.91 -21.58 8.90
N ALA A 76 -25.53 -22.55 9.74
CA ALA A 76 -26.46 -23.47 10.41
C ALA A 76 -27.15 -22.86 11.65
N THR A 77 -26.70 -21.69 12.12
CA THR A 77 -27.21 -21.09 13.35
C THR A 77 -27.73 -19.67 13.15
N THR A 78 -26.86 -18.71 12.86
CA THR A 78 -27.25 -17.31 12.69
C THR A 78 -28.08 -17.12 11.42
N CYS A 79 -27.69 -17.69 10.27
CA CYS A 79 -28.49 -17.52 9.05
C CYS A 79 -29.88 -18.16 9.12
N GLU A 80 -30.06 -19.25 9.86
CA GLU A 80 -31.37 -19.89 10.07
C GLU A 80 -32.28 -19.08 11.00
N ARG A 81 -31.72 -18.27 11.90
CA ARG A 81 -32.48 -17.43 12.84
C ARG A 81 -32.97 -16.12 12.23
N TRP A 82 -32.32 -15.63 11.18
CA TRP A 82 -32.54 -14.29 10.65
C TRP A 82 -33.01 -14.35 9.20
N GLU A 83 -34.24 -13.91 8.96
CA GLU A 83 -34.74 -13.72 7.60
C GLU A 83 -34.13 -12.44 7.00
N THR A 84 -33.34 -12.60 5.94
CA THR A 84 -32.74 -11.46 5.23
C THR A 84 -33.46 -11.21 3.91
N HIS A 85 -33.59 -9.94 3.52
CA HIS A 85 -34.26 -9.55 2.28
C HIS A 85 -33.34 -8.69 1.41
N GLU A 86 -33.63 -8.67 0.10
CA GLU A 86 -32.96 -7.80 -0.85
C GLU A 86 -32.99 -6.33 -0.39
N LEU A 87 -31.87 -5.62 -0.61
CA LEU A 87 -31.81 -4.17 -0.42
C LEU A 87 -32.70 -3.48 -1.45
N PRO A 88 -33.25 -2.27 -1.16
CA PRO A 88 -34.05 -1.52 -2.14
C PRO A 88 -33.37 -1.35 -3.50
N ARG A 89 -32.06 -1.04 -3.47
CA ARG A 89 -31.25 -0.88 -4.68
C ARG A 89 -31.11 -2.17 -5.49
N GLU A 90 -31.11 -3.33 -4.85
CA GLU A 90 -31.04 -4.63 -5.52
C GLU A 90 -32.37 -4.96 -6.21
N VAL A 91 -33.50 -4.64 -5.58
CA VAL A 91 -34.84 -4.72 -6.18
C VAL A 91 -34.91 -3.84 -7.41
N ASP A 92 -34.51 -2.56 -7.30
CA ASP A 92 -34.52 -1.61 -8.43
C ASP A 92 -33.67 -2.14 -9.59
N ALA A 93 -32.45 -2.64 -9.30
CA ALA A 93 -31.57 -3.22 -10.30
C ALA A 93 -32.13 -4.50 -10.93
N ARG A 94 -32.93 -5.29 -10.20
CA ARG A 94 -33.62 -6.48 -10.70
C ARG A 94 -34.79 -6.10 -11.61
N VAL A 95 -35.60 -5.12 -11.21
CA VAL A 95 -36.72 -4.58 -12.00
C VAL A 95 -36.20 -4.02 -13.32
N HIS A 96 -35.21 -3.14 -13.27
CA HIS A 96 -34.64 -2.50 -14.46
C HIS A 96 -34.06 -3.52 -15.46
N ARG A 97 -33.43 -4.60 -14.97
CA ARG A 97 -32.93 -5.70 -15.82
C ARG A 97 -34.06 -6.46 -16.52
N LYS A 98 -35.23 -6.61 -15.91
CA LYS A 98 -36.38 -7.26 -16.55
C LYS A 98 -37.06 -6.35 -17.57
N GLU A 99 -37.21 -5.06 -17.25
CA GLU A 99 -37.73 -4.06 -18.18
C GLU A 99 -36.87 -3.98 -19.45
N LYS A 100 -35.54 -3.96 -19.30
CA LYS A 100 -34.60 -3.96 -20.44
C LYS A 100 -34.69 -5.22 -21.31
N ARG A 101 -35.18 -6.34 -20.76
CA ARG A 101 -35.42 -7.59 -21.52
C ARG A 101 -36.80 -7.63 -22.19
N GLY A 102 -37.53 -6.50 -22.22
CA GLY A 102 -38.85 -6.39 -22.84
C GLY A 102 -39.93 -7.21 -22.14
N ARG A 103 -39.69 -7.62 -20.88
CA ARG A 103 -40.68 -8.36 -20.09
C ARG A 103 -41.51 -7.36 -19.32
N ASN A 104 -42.84 -7.46 -19.44
CA ASN A 104 -43.74 -6.77 -18.52
C ASN A 104 -43.37 -7.19 -17.09
N VAL A 105 -43.34 -6.25 -16.14
CA VAL A 105 -42.89 -6.50 -14.77
C VAL A 105 -44.11 -6.54 -13.85
N PRO A 106 -44.56 -7.74 -13.43
CA PRO A 106 -45.64 -7.88 -12.47
C PRO A 106 -45.31 -7.15 -11.15
N PRO A 107 -46.33 -6.68 -10.41
CA PRO A 107 -46.15 -6.01 -9.13
C PRO A 107 -45.36 -6.85 -8.11
N GLU A 108 -45.56 -8.18 -8.07
CA GLU A 108 -44.78 -9.12 -7.22
C GLU A 108 -43.26 -9.05 -7.46
N VAL A 109 -42.82 -8.66 -8.66
CA VAL A 109 -41.38 -8.54 -8.95
C VAL A 109 -40.79 -7.32 -8.26
N ARG A 110 -41.60 -6.32 -7.94
CA ARG A 110 -41.19 -5.10 -7.20
C ARG A 110 -41.12 -5.33 -5.70
N GLU A 111 -41.59 -6.47 -5.20
CA GLU A 111 -41.45 -6.83 -3.80
C GLU A 111 -40.04 -7.33 -3.49
N ARG A 112 -39.57 -7.07 -2.26
CA ARG A 112 -38.28 -7.55 -1.77
C ARG A 112 -38.36 -9.06 -1.59
N ARG A 113 -37.41 -9.77 -2.19
CA ARG A 113 -37.31 -11.23 -2.02
C ARG A 113 -36.47 -11.56 -0.81
N THR A 114 -36.81 -12.66 -0.16
CA THR A 114 -35.94 -13.28 0.85
C THR A 114 -34.68 -13.78 0.17
N VAL A 115 -33.54 -13.52 0.80
CA VAL A 115 -32.20 -13.91 0.35
C VAL A 115 -31.64 -14.90 1.35
N HIS A 116 -31.20 -16.05 0.84
CA HIS A 116 -30.55 -17.07 1.66
C HIS A 116 -29.04 -16.99 1.51
N TYR A 117 -28.35 -17.30 2.61
CA TYR A 117 -26.90 -17.41 2.61
C TYR A 117 -26.46 -18.63 1.78
N ASN A 118 -25.87 -18.37 0.60
CA ASN A 118 -25.50 -19.42 -0.35
C ASN A 118 -23.98 -19.52 -0.58
N VAL A 119 -23.16 -18.83 0.22
CA VAL A 119 -21.71 -18.76 -0.01
C VAL A 119 -21.07 -20.15 0.04
N LEU A 120 -21.53 -21.02 0.95
CA LEU A 120 -21.02 -22.39 1.12
C LEU A 120 -21.17 -23.27 -0.13
N ASN A 121 -22.13 -22.98 -1.01
CA ASN A 121 -22.41 -23.75 -2.22
C ASN A 121 -21.75 -23.13 -3.47
N THR A 122 -20.90 -22.11 -3.30
CA THR A 122 -20.22 -21.49 -4.43
C THR A 122 -18.93 -22.22 -4.74
N PHE A 123 -18.60 -22.31 -6.03
CA PHE A 123 -17.29 -22.87 -6.47
C PHE A 123 -16.12 -22.17 -5.79
N LYS A 124 -16.26 -20.86 -5.53
CA LYS A 124 -15.24 -20.04 -4.89
C LYS A 124 -14.93 -20.53 -3.48
N PHE A 125 -15.96 -20.85 -2.70
CA PHE A 125 -15.79 -21.37 -1.35
C PHE A 125 -15.17 -22.77 -1.36
N HIS A 126 -15.58 -23.63 -2.29
CA HIS A 126 -15.01 -24.97 -2.43
C HIS A 126 -13.54 -25.00 -2.83
N GLY A 127 -13.04 -23.96 -3.51
CA GLY A 127 -11.62 -23.83 -3.84
C GLY A 127 -10.76 -23.21 -2.74
N VAL A 128 -11.35 -22.69 -1.65
CA VAL A 128 -10.57 -22.07 -0.55
C VAL A 128 -9.59 -23.06 0.10
N PRO A 129 -9.96 -24.33 0.36
CA PRO A 129 -9.03 -25.28 0.96
C PRO A 129 -7.81 -25.62 0.10
N ASP A 130 -7.86 -25.39 -1.21
CA ASP A 130 -6.76 -25.67 -2.13
C ASP A 130 -5.68 -24.57 -2.13
N TYR A 131 -5.96 -23.41 -1.52
CA TYR A 131 -5.03 -22.27 -1.50
C TYR A 131 -3.65 -22.59 -0.91
N PRO A 132 -3.52 -23.23 0.28
CA PRO A 132 -2.21 -23.54 0.84
C PRO A 132 -1.38 -24.45 -0.07
N ASP A 133 -2.01 -25.40 -0.75
CA ASP A 133 -1.32 -26.31 -1.67
C ASP A 133 -0.92 -25.57 -2.96
N ALA A 134 -1.78 -24.65 -3.44
CA ALA A 134 -1.44 -23.77 -4.57
C ALA A 134 -0.27 -22.84 -4.25
N ILE A 135 -0.18 -22.31 -3.02
CA ILE A 135 0.95 -21.48 -2.56
C ILE A 135 2.26 -22.30 -2.57
N GLU A 136 2.21 -23.56 -2.12
CA GLU A 136 3.37 -24.45 -2.14
C GLU A 136 3.82 -24.81 -3.57
N MET A 137 2.86 -25.01 -4.48
CA MET A 137 3.15 -25.38 -5.87
C MET A 137 3.62 -24.20 -6.74
N THR A 138 3.03 -23.01 -6.56
CA THR A 138 3.18 -21.89 -7.51
C THR A 138 3.75 -20.60 -6.92
N SER A 139 4.07 -20.57 -5.63
CA SER A 139 4.44 -19.38 -4.85
C SER A 139 3.24 -18.55 -4.34
N PRO A 140 3.42 -17.67 -3.34
CA PRO A 140 2.33 -16.88 -2.78
C PRO A 140 1.71 -15.93 -3.81
N SER A 141 0.39 -15.76 -3.79
CA SER A 141 -0.33 -15.00 -4.82
C SER A 141 0.07 -13.53 -4.92
N ASP A 142 0.56 -12.94 -3.84
CA ASP A 142 1.04 -11.55 -3.80
C ASP A 142 2.44 -11.38 -4.43
N THR A 143 3.14 -12.48 -4.75
CA THR A 143 4.46 -12.45 -5.41
C THR A 143 4.38 -12.38 -6.93
N GLY A 144 3.18 -12.59 -7.50
CA GLY A 144 2.91 -12.48 -8.93
C GLY A 144 2.29 -11.13 -9.26
N SER A 145 3.07 -10.21 -9.84
CA SER A 145 2.47 -9.17 -10.66
C SER A 145 2.16 -9.78 -12.02
N THR A 146 0.88 -10.03 -12.30
CA THR A 146 0.45 -10.32 -13.67
C THR A 146 0.62 -9.12 -14.61
N GLN A 147 1.15 -7.98 -14.16
CA GLN A 147 1.53 -6.88 -15.07
C GLN A 147 2.70 -7.24 -15.98
N VAL A 148 3.42 -8.34 -15.72
CA VAL A 148 4.46 -8.84 -16.63
C VAL A 148 3.91 -9.90 -17.60
N LEU A 149 2.65 -10.32 -17.45
CA LEU A 149 1.95 -11.18 -18.41
C LEU A 149 0.75 -10.42 -19.01
N ASP A 150 0.99 -9.89 -20.21
CA ASP A 150 0.04 -9.28 -21.14
C ASP A 150 -0.52 -7.90 -20.77
N ASP A 151 -0.67 -7.08 -21.81
CA ASP A 151 -1.23 -5.72 -21.88
C ASP A 151 -2.69 -5.58 -21.42
N TYR A 152 -3.15 -6.42 -20.49
CA TYR A 152 -4.52 -6.44 -20.00
C TYR A 152 -4.77 -5.31 -19.01
N VAL A 153 -5.23 -4.18 -19.54
CA VAL A 153 -5.84 -3.12 -18.73
C VAL A 153 -7.31 -3.49 -18.44
N PRO A 154 -7.75 -3.65 -17.18
CA PRO A 154 -9.14 -3.95 -16.85
C PRO A 154 -10.12 -2.95 -17.50
N ARG A 155 -11.27 -3.42 -17.98
CA ARG A 155 -12.25 -2.61 -18.75
C ARG A 155 -12.61 -1.28 -18.09
N ARG A 156 -12.72 -1.26 -16.76
CA ARG A 156 -13.04 -0.06 -15.97
C ARG A 156 -11.94 1.00 -16.08
N GLU A 157 -10.68 0.57 -16.10
CA GLU A 157 -9.52 1.47 -16.21
C GLU A 157 -9.36 1.99 -17.63
N ARG A 158 -9.62 1.15 -18.66
CA ARG A 158 -9.71 1.62 -20.05
C ARG A 158 -10.73 2.72 -20.22
N LEU A 159 -11.94 2.55 -19.68
CA LEU A 159 -13.00 3.56 -19.74
C LEU A 159 -12.66 4.85 -18.98
N ARG A 160 -11.85 4.75 -17.91
CA ARG A 160 -11.36 5.89 -17.16
C ARG A 160 -10.32 6.67 -17.97
N GLN A 161 -9.34 5.99 -18.55
CA GLN A 161 -8.32 6.58 -19.42
C GLN A 161 -8.95 7.25 -20.64
N ASP A 162 -9.92 6.61 -21.28
CA ASP A 162 -10.64 7.14 -22.43
C ASP A 162 -11.43 8.42 -22.08
N ARG A 163 -12.01 8.47 -20.87
CA ARG A 163 -12.71 9.66 -20.38
C ARG A 163 -11.74 10.81 -20.10
N LEU A 164 -10.56 10.52 -19.52
CA LEU A 164 -9.53 11.51 -19.24
C LEU A 164 -8.92 12.07 -20.53
N ALA A 165 -8.65 11.22 -21.53
CA ALA A 165 -8.14 11.63 -22.84
C ALA A 165 -9.13 12.54 -23.59
N ARG A 166 -10.44 12.28 -23.47
CA ARG A 166 -11.49 13.13 -24.07
C ARG A 166 -11.71 14.47 -23.36
N MET A 167 -11.28 14.58 -22.10
CA MET A 167 -11.37 15.80 -21.30
C MET A 167 -10.08 16.62 -21.31
N ALA A 168 -9.00 16.11 -21.92
CA ALA A 168 -7.76 16.84 -22.05
C ALA A 168 -7.91 17.97 -23.08
N PRO A 169 -7.59 19.23 -22.72
CA PRO A 169 -7.60 20.33 -23.69
C PRO A 169 -6.49 20.14 -24.74
N PRO A 170 -6.67 20.65 -25.98
CA PRO A 170 -5.60 20.66 -26.96
C PRO A 170 -4.40 21.44 -26.40
N SER A 171 -3.24 20.80 -26.41
CA SER A 171 -1.99 21.38 -25.92
C SER A 171 -1.66 22.65 -26.71
N GLY A 172 -1.98 23.80 -26.11
CA GLY A 172 -1.65 25.11 -26.62
C GLY A 172 -1.29 26.01 -25.44
N THR A 173 -0.18 26.74 -25.60
CA THR A 173 0.40 27.74 -24.69
C THR A 173 1.32 27.17 -23.60
N LEU A 174 2.60 27.07 -23.96
CA LEU A 174 3.71 27.12 -23.01
C LEU A 174 3.63 28.46 -22.25
N PRO A 175 3.61 28.48 -20.91
CA PRO A 175 3.78 29.72 -20.16
C PRO A 175 5.21 30.23 -20.37
N HIS A 176 5.32 31.54 -20.56
CA HIS A 176 6.56 32.30 -20.53
C HIS A 176 7.35 31.96 -19.23
N PRO A 177 8.68 31.80 -19.29
CA PRO A 177 9.46 31.60 -18.08
C PRO A 177 9.55 32.93 -17.32
N GLU A 178 8.94 32.96 -16.14
CA GLU A 178 9.28 33.91 -15.07
C GLU A 178 10.80 33.82 -14.79
N PRO A 179 11.52 34.95 -14.60
CA PRO A 179 12.94 34.93 -14.28
C PRO A 179 13.14 34.47 -12.83
N GLY A 180 13.17 33.15 -12.63
CA GLY A 180 13.51 32.50 -11.38
C GLY A 180 15.02 32.57 -11.10
N GLY A 181 15.36 32.88 -9.85
CA GLY A 181 16.72 33.09 -9.37
C GLY A 181 17.69 31.92 -9.60
N HIS A 182 18.97 32.22 -9.42
CA HIS A 182 20.16 31.43 -9.74
C HIS A 182 20.28 29.98 -9.22
N ASP A 183 19.24 29.38 -8.64
CA ASP A 183 19.29 28.09 -7.96
C ASP A 183 18.55 26.94 -8.70
N ALA A 184 17.94 27.20 -9.87
CA ALA A 184 17.20 26.19 -10.65
C ALA A 184 17.90 25.80 -11.96
N ASP A 185 18.64 24.69 -11.97
CA ASP A 185 19.03 24.04 -13.24
C ASP A 185 17.83 23.30 -13.84
N GLY A 186 17.07 23.99 -14.70
CA GLY A 186 15.91 23.46 -15.40
C GLY A 186 16.22 22.41 -16.49
N ARG A 187 17.49 22.03 -16.67
CA ARG A 187 17.86 20.99 -17.64
C ARG A 187 17.44 19.60 -17.12
N PRO A 188 16.89 18.72 -17.97
CA PRO A 188 16.66 17.33 -17.60
C PRO A 188 18.00 16.64 -17.39
N ASP A 189 18.20 16.03 -16.21
CA ASP A 189 19.35 15.16 -15.99
C ASP A 189 19.12 13.82 -16.71
N PRO A 190 20.18 13.20 -17.24
CA PRO A 190 20.06 11.88 -17.84
C PRO A 190 19.53 10.89 -16.79
N PRO A 191 18.70 9.91 -17.20
CA PRO A 191 18.21 8.89 -16.27
C PRO A 191 19.39 8.19 -15.59
N LEU A 192 19.33 8.03 -14.26
CA LEU A 192 20.33 7.26 -13.53
C LEU A 192 20.47 5.88 -14.18
N PRO A 193 21.71 5.42 -14.47
CA PRO A 193 21.94 4.11 -15.07
C PRO A 193 21.34 3.00 -14.17
N PRO A 194 21.08 1.81 -14.72
CA PRO A 194 20.72 0.64 -13.93
C PRO A 194 21.75 0.44 -12.81
N THR A 195 21.29 0.39 -11.57
CA THR A 195 22.15 0.25 -10.38
C THR A 195 22.31 -1.22 -10.04
N ASN A 196 23.50 -1.63 -9.56
CA ASN A 196 23.68 -2.98 -9.03
C ASN A 196 22.76 -3.16 -7.80
N PRO A 197 21.91 -4.20 -7.75
CA PRO A 197 20.98 -4.43 -6.63
C PRO A 197 21.66 -4.70 -5.28
N LEU A 198 22.97 -4.96 -5.27
CA LEU A 198 23.77 -5.12 -4.05
C LEU A 198 24.28 -3.80 -3.47
N ASP A 199 24.34 -2.74 -4.27
CA ASP A 199 24.71 -1.41 -3.77
C ASP A 199 23.58 -0.89 -2.86
N HIS A 200 23.90 -0.15 -1.80
CA HIS A 200 22.87 0.37 -0.89
C HIS A 200 22.08 1.54 -1.52
N TYR A 201 22.75 2.39 -2.30
CA TYR A 201 22.13 3.53 -2.96
C TYR A 201 22.83 3.89 -4.28
N ALA A 202 22.10 4.57 -5.16
CA ALA A 202 22.62 5.24 -6.35
C ALA A 202 22.21 6.71 -6.34
N ILE A 203 23.18 7.58 -6.54
CA ILE A 203 23.00 9.03 -6.66
C ILE A 203 23.67 9.48 -7.96
N SER A 204 23.26 10.63 -8.49
CA SER A 204 23.90 11.20 -9.68
C SER A 204 25.33 11.64 -9.37
N ASN A 205 26.26 11.45 -10.30
CA ASN A 205 27.63 11.95 -10.16
C ASN A 205 27.74 13.43 -10.58
N THR A 206 26.65 14.20 -10.49
CA THR A 206 26.60 15.56 -10.99
C THR A 206 27.04 16.55 -9.92
N SER A 207 28.08 17.32 -10.21
CA SER A 207 28.54 18.41 -9.34
C SER A 207 27.96 19.76 -9.75
N ARG A 208 26.85 19.78 -10.49
CA ARG A 208 26.29 20.98 -11.14
C ARG A 208 25.60 21.93 -10.17
N LEU A 209 24.96 21.39 -9.14
CA LEU A 209 24.16 22.14 -8.17
C LEU A 209 24.92 22.26 -6.86
N ALA A 210 26.00 23.05 -6.87
CA ALA A 210 26.78 23.32 -5.67
C ALA A 210 26.05 24.32 -4.77
N LEU A 211 25.86 23.96 -3.50
CA LEU A 211 25.35 24.82 -2.45
C LEU A 211 26.46 25.07 -1.43
N GLY A 212 26.57 26.30 -0.94
CA GLY A 212 27.44 26.61 0.19
C GLY A 212 26.86 25.99 1.46
N MET A 213 27.60 25.08 2.08
CA MET A 213 27.12 24.27 3.22
C MET A 213 26.65 25.17 4.37
N ARG A 214 27.45 26.17 4.75
CA ARG A 214 27.08 27.11 5.82
C ARG A 214 25.87 27.98 5.46
N ASN A 215 25.75 28.40 4.20
CA ASN A 215 24.62 29.18 3.72
C ASN A 215 23.33 28.34 3.77
N TRP A 216 23.39 27.09 3.32
CA TRP A 216 22.27 26.15 3.37
C TRP A 216 21.79 25.91 4.80
N ILE A 217 22.69 25.65 5.76
CA ILE A 217 22.33 25.50 7.18
C ILE A 217 21.69 26.79 7.70
N SER A 218 22.23 27.96 7.32
CA SER A 218 21.71 29.25 7.77
C SER A 218 20.29 29.54 7.28
N ARG A 219 19.94 29.07 6.07
CA ARG A 219 18.61 29.19 5.48
C ARG A 219 17.61 28.20 6.12
N ASN A 220 18.09 27.05 6.58
CA ASN A 220 17.28 25.98 7.15
C ASN A 220 17.33 25.91 8.70
N ARG A 221 17.59 27.03 9.39
CA ARG A 221 17.72 27.08 10.87
C ARG A 221 16.50 26.58 11.67
N ASN A 222 15.33 26.50 11.06
CA ASN A 222 14.12 26.01 11.71
C ASN A 222 13.86 24.52 11.43
N ASP A 223 14.69 23.88 10.60
CA ASP A 223 14.60 22.46 10.30
C ASP A 223 15.43 21.67 11.33
N PRO A 224 14.83 20.76 12.12
CA PRO A 224 15.56 19.89 13.04
C PRO A 224 16.67 19.07 12.37
N ALA A 225 16.59 18.81 11.06
CA ALA A 225 17.64 18.11 10.32
C ALA A 225 18.89 18.97 10.06
N ALA A 226 18.77 20.30 10.13
CA ALA A 226 19.90 21.23 9.98
C ALA A 226 20.64 21.49 11.31
N ASP A 227 20.01 21.16 12.45
CA ASP A 227 20.62 21.28 13.77
C ASP A 227 21.83 20.36 13.92
N ASN A 228 22.96 20.91 14.36
CA ASN A 228 24.23 20.19 14.51
C ASN A 228 24.70 19.44 13.24
N CYS A 229 24.26 19.88 12.05
CA CYS A 229 24.54 19.20 10.79
C CYS A 229 26.04 19.00 10.54
N ILE A 230 26.88 20.02 10.75
CA ILE A 230 28.34 19.93 10.50
C ILE A 230 29.02 18.92 11.43
N PRO A 231 28.88 19.01 12.77
CA PRO A 231 29.43 18.00 13.68
C PRO A 231 28.95 16.57 13.37
N LEU A 232 27.66 16.37 13.13
CA LEU A 232 27.08 15.06 12.83
C LEU A 232 27.58 14.50 11.49
N LEU A 233 27.69 15.35 10.47
CA LEU A 233 28.24 14.97 9.17
C LEU A 233 29.71 14.57 9.29
N ARG A 234 30.53 15.36 10.00
CA ARG A 234 31.95 15.04 10.24
C ARG A 234 32.12 13.73 10.99
N ALA A 235 31.33 13.50 12.03
CA ALA A 235 31.33 12.25 12.79
C ALA A 235 30.96 11.06 11.90
N HIS A 236 29.90 11.20 11.09
CA HIS A 236 29.49 10.16 10.15
C HIS A 236 30.59 9.84 9.13
N LEU A 237 31.19 10.87 8.51
CA LEU A 237 32.26 10.70 7.52
C LEU A 237 33.51 10.08 8.15
N LEU A 238 33.89 10.51 9.34
CA LEU A 238 35.04 9.95 10.07
C LEU A 238 34.79 8.47 10.42
N GLY A 239 33.60 8.13 10.93
CA GLY A 239 33.23 6.74 11.20
C GLY A 239 33.27 5.85 9.95
N ARG A 240 32.85 6.39 8.79
CA ARG A 240 32.96 5.70 7.50
C ARG A 240 34.40 5.51 7.04
N LEU A 241 35.27 6.51 7.21
CA LEU A 241 36.69 6.42 6.85
C LEU A 241 37.46 5.44 7.72
N LEU A 242 37.00 5.21 8.95
CA LEU A 242 37.56 4.25 9.89
C LEU A 242 36.91 2.86 9.83
N ASP A 243 36.01 2.63 8.86
CA ASP A 243 35.25 1.38 8.71
C ASP A 243 34.53 0.92 9.99
N LEU A 244 34.05 1.87 10.81
CA LEU A 244 33.32 1.55 12.03
C LEU A 244 31.93 0.98 11.73
N PRO A 245 31.41 0.07 12.58
CA PRO A 245 30.06 -0.45 12.45
C PRO A 245 29.00 0.67 12.44
N PRO A 246 27.88 0.51 11.70
CA PRO A 246 26.77 1.45 11.74
C PRO A 246 26.26 1.64 13.17
N GLY A 247 26.29 2.88 13.66
CA GLY A 247 25.87 3.23 15.03
C GLY A 247 27.03 3.61 15.96
N GLU A 248 28.25 3.08 15.75
CA GLU A 248 29.38 3.37 16.66
C GLU A 248 30.10 4.70 16.35
N GLY A 249 29.96 5.23 15.13
CA GLY A 249 30.55 6.52 14.71
C GLY A 249 29.57 7.69 14.60
N GLY A 250 28.29 7.50 14.94
CA GLY A 250 27.23 8.51 14.79
C GLY A 250 26.62 9.04 16.09
N GLU A 251 26.97 8.43 17.23
CA GLU A 251 26.51 8.86 18.55
C GLU A 251 27.12 10.24 18.90
N PRO A 252 26.32 11.16 19.48
CA PRO A 252 26.84 12.43 19.98
C PRO A 252 28.00 12.20 20.97
N GLY A 253 29.20 12.65 20.61
CA GLY A 253 30.40 12.47 21.44
C GLY A 253 31.21 11.19 21.16
N ALA A 254 30.92 10.44 20.10
CA ALA A 254 31.74 9.31 19.65
C ALA A 254 33.18 9.72 19.27
N PHE A 255 33.37 10.97 18.86
CA PHE A 255 34.66 11.56 18.51
C PHE A 255 34.88 12.88 19.25
N THR A 256 36.13 13.18 19.55
CA THR A 256 36.54 14.48 20.11
C THR A 256 36.50 15.56 19.03
N ASP A 257 36.30 16.82 19.43
CA ASP A 257 36.28 17.97 18.50
C ASP A 257 37.57 18.04 17.65
N ALA A 258 38.72 17.77 18.27
CA ALA A 258 40.01 17.71 17.58
C ALA A 258 40.06 16.63 16.47
N GLN A 259 39.39 15.50 16.66
CA GLN A 259 39.29 14.45 15.64
C GLN A 259 38.33 14.85 14.51
N LEU A 260 37.21 15.51 14.84
CA LEU A 260 36.24 15.99 13.85
C LEU A 260 36.81 17.12 12.98
N ASP A 261 37.69 17.95 13.52
CA ASP A 261 38.35 19.05 12.80
C ASP A 261 39.32 18.57 11.70
N HIS A 262 39.76 17.31 11.74
CA HIS A 262 40.50 16.71 10.63
C HIS A 262 39.65 16.42 9.38
N ILE A 263 38.32 16.51 9.49
CA ILE A 263 37.40 16.36 8.35
C ILE A 263 36.96 17.74 7.85
N GLU A 264 37.41 18.09 6.66
CA GLU A 264 37.05 19.33 5.99
C GLU A 264 36.31 19.06 4.67
N ALA A 265 35.16 19.71 4.51
CA ALA A 265 34.45 19.72 3.24
C ALA A 265 35.16 20.65 2.25
N GLN A 266 35.60 20.10 1.12
CA GLN A 266 36.31 20.87 0.12
C GLN A 266 35.46 22.06 -0.37
N ASN A 267 36.03 23.27 -0.29
CA ASN A 267 35.39 24.53 -0.71
C ASN A 267 34.07 24.88 0.03
N ASP A 268 33.76 24.28 1.18
CA ASP A 268 32.48 24.45 1.90
C ASP A 268 31.26 24.15 1.01
N ARG A 269 31.37 23.13 0.14
CA ARG A 269 30.32 22.79 -0.84
C ARG A 269 29.63 21.47 -0.51
N ILE A 270 28.31 21.49 -0.65
CA ILE A 270 27.48 20.29 -0.80
C ILE A 270 26.83 20.33 -2.18
N TYR A 271 26.48 19.16 -2.70
CA TYR A 271 25.83 19.05 -4.01
C TYR A 271 24.41 18.56 -3.84
N ARG A 272 23.47 19.23 -4.51
CA ARG A 272 22.08 18.82 -4.54
C ARG A 272 21.84 17.88 -5.72
N ASP A 273 21.39 16.67 -5.41
CA ASP A 273 20.99 15.70 -6.42
C ASP A 273 19.49 15.75 -6.71
N LYS A 274 19.11 15.56 -7.98
CA LYS A 274 17.70 15.52 -8.39
C LYS A 274 17.03 14.18 -8.08
N VAL A 275 17.80 13.10 -7.99
CA VAL A 275 17.30 11.75 -7.78
C VAL A 275 18.27 10.95 -6.92
N LEU A 276 17.75 10.34 -5.87
CA LEU A 276 18.40 9.30 -5.07
C LEU A 276 17.60 8.00 -5.25
N ARG A 277 18.28 6.90 -5.59
CA ARG A 277 17.70 5.55 -5.56
C ARG A 277 18.25 4.80 -4.36
N VAL A 278 17.38 4.24 -3.54
CA VAL A 278 17.79 3.41 -2.40
C VAL A 278 17.36 1.98 -2.69
N ASN A 279 18.33 1.06 -2.71
CA ASN A 279 18.05 -0.36 -2.86
C ASN A 279 17.79 -0.95 -1.48
N TYR A 280 16.70 -1.71 -1.36
CA TYR A 280 16.39 -2.43 -0.13
C TYR A 280 15.98 -3.86 -0.44
N THR A 281 16.04 -4.69 0.61
CA THR A 281 15.51 -6.04 0.56
C THR A 281 14.13 -6.03 1.18
N THR A 282 13.12 -6.43 0.42
CA THR A 282 11.74 -6.55 0.88
C THR A 282 11.59 -7.74 1.82
N TYR A 283 10.50 -7.78 2.57
CA TYR A 283 10.18 -8.88 3.49
C TYR A 283 10.19 -10.26 2.82
N ASP A 284 9.82 -10.36 1.54
CA ASP A 284 9.86 -11.59 0.74
C ASP A 284 11.23 -11.87 0.10
N ILE A 285 12.30 -11.25 0.64
CA ILE A 285 13.70 -11.47 0.26
C ILE A 285 13.95 -11.11 -1.22
N ARG A 286 13.14 -10.18 -1.76
CA ARG A 286 13.34 -9.62 -3.10
C ARG A 286 14.06 -8.29 -3.00
N ARG A 287 14.66 -7.88 -4.12
CA ARG A 287 15.29 -6.57 -4.26
C ARG A 287 14.26 -5.60 -4.82
N ASP A 288 14.11 -4.46 -4.15
CA ASP A 288 13.27 -3.36 -4.61
C ASP A 288 14.00 -2.03 -4.43
N GLN A 289 13.48 -0.98 -5.06
CA GLN A 289 14.12 0.34 -5.12
C GLN A 289 13.14 1.47 -4.85
N ASP A 290 13.49 2.33 -3.91
CA ASP A 290 12.76 3.59 -3.67
C ASP A 290 13.46 4.72 -4.42
N ILE A 291 12.67 5.57 -5.07
CA ILE A 291 13.16 6.72 -5.82
C ILE A 291 12.77 8.00 -5.08
N ILE A 292 13.74 8.64 -4.45
CA ILE A 292 13.58 9.93 -3.78
C ILE A 292 13.93 11.03 -4.77
N LYS A 293 12.99 11.94 -5.00
CA LYS A 293 13.18 13.13 -5.84
C LYS A 293 12.96 14.37 -4.98
N PRO A 294 14.02 15.10 -4.59
CA PRO A 294 13.86 16.34 -3.84
C PRO A 294 13.12 17.37 -4.71
N GLY A 295 11.89 17.72 -4.32
CA GLY A 295 11.11 18.77 -5.00
C GLY A 295 11.80 20.13 -4.90
N PRO A 296 11.45 21.10 -5.77
CA PRO A 296 11.94 22.47 -5.62
C PRO A 296 11.64 22.99 -4.21
N GLU A 297 12.57 23.76 -3.64
CA GLU A 297 12.35 24.43 -2.35
C GLU A 297 11.14 25.37 -2.51
N VAL A 298 10.18 25.30 -1.59
CA VAL A 298 8.99 26.16 -1.53
C VAL A 298 9.30 27.42 -0.74
#